data_AF-A0A2V3HJD3-F1
#
_entry.id   AF-A0A2V3HJD3-F1
#
_cell.length_a   1.000
_cell.length_b   1.000
_cell.length_c   1.000
_cell.angle_alpha   90.00
_cell.angle_beta   90.00
_cell.angle_gamma   90.00
#
_symmetry.space_group_name_H-M   'P 1'
#
loop_
_entity.id
_entity.type
_entity.pdbx_description
1 polymer ?
#
loop_
_entity_poly.entity_id
_entity_poly.type
_entity_poly.pdbx_seq_one_letter_code
_entity_poly.pdbx_strand_id
1 'polypeptide(L)' 'MDPTCVLDYRYGRDEMRAIFGADAYLRALLEVEATLAKEQEALGLIPKGHGTAIRKAIPKVSRDRVEAIEAEIR' A
#
# COMPACT_ATOMS: atom_id res chain seq x y z
N MET A 1 -9.71 -15.90 -20.51
CA MET A 1 -10.41 -14.72 -19.97
C MET A 1 -10.62 -15.00 -18.51
N ASP A 2 -9.85 -14.34 -17.64
CA ASP A 2 -10.04 -14.53 -16.21
C ASP A 2 -11.45 -14.08 -15.81
N PRO A 3 -12.16 -14.85 -14.97
CA PRO A 3 -13.51 -14.47 -14.56
C PRO A 3 -13.44 -13.16 -13.79
N THR A 4 -13.94 -12.09 -14.40
CA THR A 4 -14.05 -10.78 -13.75
C THR A 4 -15.13 -10.87 -12.67
N CYS A 5 -14.80 -10.45 -11.45
CA CYS A 5 -15.76 -10.42 -10.34
C CYS A 5 -16.98 -9.58 -10.74
N VAL A 6 -18.18 -10.17 -10.69
CA VAL A 6 -19.44 -9.48 -11.07
C VAL A 6 -19.74 -8.27 -10.19
N LEU A 7 -19.26 -8.28 -8.95
CA LEU A 7 -19.34 -7.15 -8.05
C LEU A 7 -18.39 -6.03 -8.48
N ASP A 8 -17.23 -6.35 -9.04
CA ASP A 8 -16.32 -5.31 -9.53
C ASP A 8 -16.78 -4.75 -10.90
N TYR A 9 -17.33 -5.59 -11.76
CA TYR A 9 -17.71 -5.21 -13.13
C TYR A 9 -19.13 -4.61 -13.27
N ARG A 10 -20.13 -5.13 -12.54
CA ARG A 10 -21.55 -4.88 -12.85
C ARG A 10 -22.39 -4.35 -11.69
N TYR A 11 -22.10 -4.76 -10.46
CA TYR A 11 -22.99 -4.49 -9.32
C TYR A 11 -22.37 -3.65 -8.21
N GLY A 12 -21.06 -3.45 -8.21
CA GLY A 12 -20.35 -2.64 -7.23
C GLY A 12 -20.51 -1.16 -7.54
N ARG A 13 -20.83 -0.39 -6.50
CA ARG A 13 -20.75 1.06 -6.57
C ARG A 13 -19.29 1.51 -6.55
N ASP A 14 -19.01 2.63 -7.19
CA ASP A 14 -17.64 3.15 -7.34
C ASP A 14 -16.94 3.33 -5.99
N GLU A 15 -17.67 3.73 -4.94
CA GLU A 15 -17.10 3.90 -3.59
C GLU A 15 -16.65 2.56 -2.99
N MET A 16 -17.44 1.50 -3.15
CA MET A 16 -17.08 0.17 -2.66
C MET A 16 -15.89 -0.41 -3.43
N ARG A 17 -15.86 -0.19 -4.75
CA ARG A 17 -14.72 -0.61 -5.58
C ARG A 17 -13.45 0.14 -5.20
N ALA A 18 -13.55 1.44 -4.91
CA ALA A 18 -12.41 2.22 -4.45
C ALA A 18 -11.86 1.73 -3.11
N ILE A 19 -12.71 1.26 -2.19
CA ILE A 19 -12.29 0.73 -0.88
C ILE A 19 -11.57 -0.63 -1.02
N PHE A 20 -12.11 -1.53 -1.84
CA PHE A 20 -11.58 -2.89 -2.00
C PHE A 20 -10.60 -3.05 -3.16
N GLY A 21 -10.30 -1.98 -3.88
CA GLY A 21 -9.34 -1.97 -4.97
C GLY A 21 -7.91 -2.18 -4.48
N ALA A 22 -7.07 -2.71 -5.37
CA ALA A 22 -5.66 -3.01 -5.07
C ALA A 22 -4.86 -1.78 -4.59
N ASP A 23 -5.16 -0.58 -5.10
CA ASP A 23 -4.48 0.65 -4.65
C ASP A 23 -4.84 1.03 -3.21
N ALA A 24 -6.09 0.83 -2.82
CA ALA A 24 -6.52 1.06 -1.43
C ALA A 24 -5.91 0.02 -0.49
N TYR A 25 -5.84 -1.23 -0.92
CA TYR A 25 -5.14 -2.28 -0.19
C TYR A 25 -3.64 -1.95 0.00
N LEU A 26 -2.94 -1.59 -1.07
CA LEU A 26 -1.53 -1.19 -1.00
C LEU A 26 -1.33 0.02 -0.08
N ARG A 27 -2.17 1.05 -0.18
CA ARG A 27 -2.13 2.20 0.73
C ARG A 27 -2.32 1.80 2.18
N ALA A 28 -3.25 0.89 2.47
CA ALA A 28 -3.48 0.42 3.84
C ALA A 28 -2.23 -0.28 4.40
N LEU A 29 -1.56 -1.12 3.61
CA LEU A 29 -0.30 -1.75 4.01
C LEU A 29 0.78 -0.70 4.32
N LEU A 30 0.98 0.28 3.43
CA LEU A 30 1.97 1.34 3.62
C LEU A 30 1.69 2.20 4.84
N GLU A 31 0.42 2.46 5.16
CA GLU A 31 0.04 3.19 6.38
C GLU A 31 0.35 2.42 7.66
N VAL A 32 0.13 1.10 7.66
CA VAL A 32 0.51 0.24 8.78
C VAL A 32 2.04 0.27 8.98
N GLU A 33 2.81 0.05 7.91
CA GLU A 33 4.27 0.05 7.96
C GLU A 33 4.85 1.40 8.42
N ALA A 34 4.33 2.50 7.88
CA ALA A 34 4.77 3.83 8.31
C ALA A 34 4.36 4.18 9.73
N THR A 35 3.33 3.55 10.28
CA THR A 35 2.95 3.69 11.69
C THR A 35 3.92 2.90 12.57
N LEU A 36 4.16 1.63 12.22
CA LEU A 36 5.15 0.79 12.90
C LEU A 36 6.53 1.43 12.91
N ALA A 37 6.99 1.98 11.80
CA ALA A 37 8.29 2.65 11.71
C ALA A 37 8.39 3.87 12.63
N LYS A 38 7.32 4.64 12.80
CA LYS A 38 7.32 5.79 13.75
C LYS A 38 7.41 5.33 15.20
N GLU A 39 6.73 4.25 15.56
CA GLU A 39 6.83 3.68 16.90
C GLU A 39 8.22 3.05 17.15
N GLN A 40 8.77 2.36 16.15
CA GLN A 40 10.14 1.85 16.19
C GLN A 40 11.17 2.97 16.36
N GLU A 41 10.95 4.13 15.74
CA GLU A 41 11.77 5.33 15.94
C GLU A 41 11.67 5.86 17.38
N ALA A 42 10.45 5.90 17.93
CA ALA A 42 10.21 6.33 19.31
C ALA A 42 10.87 5.39 20.34
N LEU A 43 10.89 4.09 20.04
CA LEU A 43 11.57 3.06 20.84
C LEU A 43 13.10 3.03 20.62
N GLY A 44 13.62 3.80 19.68
CA GLY A 44 15.06 3.82 19.35
C GLY A 44 15.56 2.58 18.61
N LEU A 45 14.66 1.80 18.00
CA LEU A 45 15.00 0.62 17.19
C LEU A 45 15.51 1.00 15.80
N ILE A 46 15.06 2.15 15.28
CA ILE A 46 15.57 2.73 14.03
C ILE A 46 16.07 4.16 14.28
N PRO A 47 16.95 4.71 13.42
CA PRO A 47 17.50 6.04 13.65
C PRO A 47 16.43 7.13 13.58
N LYS A 48 16.63 8.21 14.35
CA LYS A 48 15.72 9.36 14.36
C LYS A 48 15.53 9.93 12.94
N GLY A 49 14.31 10.35 12.66
CA GLY A 49 13.85 10.86 11.37
C GLY A 49 13.47 9.80 10.35
N HIS A 50 13.78 8.50 10.56
CA HIS A 50 13.54 7.48 9.55
C HIS A 50 12.06 7.09 9.44
N GLY A 51 11.32 6.98 10.55
CA GLY A 51 9.87 6.75 10.51
C GLY A 51 9.13 7.90 9.83
N THR A 52 9.59 9.13 10.06
CA THR A 52 9.06 10.31 9.37
C THR A 52 9.41 10.31 7.87
N ALA A 53 10.62 9.90 7.49
CA ALA A 53 11.04 9.80 6.10
C ALA A 53 10.21 8.75 5.34
N ILE A 54 9.98 7.57 5.94
CA ILE A 54 9.13 6.51 5.38
C ILE A 54 7.72 7.04 5.13
N ARG A 55 7.11 7.71 6.10
CA ARG A 55 5.77 8.29 5.94
C ARG A 55 5.70 9.31 4.80
N LYS A 56 6.72 10.16 4.64
CA LYS A 56 6.80 11.12 3.53
C LYS A 56 7.00 10.46 2.17
N ALA A 57 7.48 9.22 2.13
CA ALA A 57 7.71 8.47 0.90
C ALA A 57 6.45 7.75 0.38
N ILE A 58 5.44 7.50 1.22
CA ILE A 58 4.20 6.78 0.83
C ILE A 58 3.60 7.29 -0.49
N PRO A 59 3.42 8.61 -0.72
CA PRO A 59 2.80 9.10 -1.96
C PRO A 59 3.62 8.84 -3.24
N LYS A 60 4.89 8.45 -3.10
CA LYS A 60 5.79 8.14 -4.22
C LYS A 60 5.72 6.68 -4.66
N VAL A 61 5.02 5.82 -3.91
CA VAL A 61 4.89 4.39 -4.22
C VAL A 61 3.80 4.22 -5.26
N SER A 62 4.15 3.63 -6.41
CA SER A 62 3.21 3.24 -7.45
C SER A 62 3.10 1.72 -7.54
N ARG A 63 1.89 1.25 -7.84
CA ARG A 63 1.60 -0.19 -7.98
C ARG A 63 2.41 -0.82 -9.11
N ASP A 64 2.49 -0.17 -10.27
CA ASP A 64 3.27 -0.67 -11.41
C ASP A 64 4.74 -0.95 -11.04
N ARG A 65 5.32 -0.10 -10.18
CA ARG A 65 6.70 -0.30 -9.72
C ARG A 65 6.82 -1.47 -8.75
N VAL A 66 5.82 -1.68 -7.89
CA VAL A 66 5.78 -2.84 -6.98
C VAL A 66 5.70 -4.13 -7.79
N GLU A 67 4.78 -4.20 -8.75
CA GLU A 67 4.60 -5.38 -9.61
C GLU A 67 5.87 -5.69 -10.43
N ALA A 68 6.55 -4.67 -10.96
CA ALA A 68 7.82 -4.84 -11.66
C ALA A 68 8.91 -5.44 -10.74
N ILE A 69 9.03 -4.95 -9.51
CA ILE A 69 10.00 -5.47 -8.53
C ILE A 69 9.66 -6.91 -8.12
N GLU A 70 8.37 -7.21 -7.89
CA GLU A 70 7.93 -8.57 -7.53
C GLU A 70 8.21 -9.58 -8.65
N ALA A 71 8.12 -9.15 -9.92
CA ALA A 71 8.46 -9.99 -11.07
C ALA A 71 9.98 -10.27 -11.19
N GLU A 72 10.84 -9.37 -10.70
CA GLU A 72 12.31 -9.55 -10.71
C GLU A 72 12.81 -10.48 -9.60
N ILE A 73 12.12 -10.52 -8.46
CA ILE A 73 12.52 -11.29 -7.27
C ILE A 73 12.01 -12.74 -7.30
N ARG A 74 11.00 -13.03 -8.13
CA ARG A 74 10.31 -14.32 -8.18
C ARG A 74 10.98 -15.34 -9.10
#